data_AF-A0ABD2Q0Y5-F1
#
_entry.id   AF-A0ABD2Q0Y5-F1
#
_cell.length_a   1.000
_cell.length_b   1.000
_cell.length_c   1.000
_cell.angle_alpha   90.00
_cell.angle_beta   90.00
_cell.angle_gamma   90.00
#
_symmetry.space_group_name_H-M   'P 1'
#
loop_
_entity.id
_entity.type
_entity.pdbx_description
1 polymer ?
#
loop_
_entity_poly.entity_id
_entity_poly.type
_entity_poly.pdbx_seq_one_letter_code
_entity_poly.pdbx_strand_id
1 'polypeptide(L)'
;MKSPGIGVREGTGSSDKDGRAVGGMGVDINFVGRAQAAYCRQFCPLSNTSVACSPFDSWMQQAEEDLEDNLIIHSADEVTALTDVHELFRESLSEAKADFDTLDRLAGEVDQVVQQNSLADSLACNPYTHVSAQGLSERWNSVRELETKRSQLLLSAAQKQREIGSLQQHFAKLAQQLDSGLEEALKQCHAIGVSGDGTLEQQLSSLQHLQSQSQFDSQLDSLEKCDKQLEDFFVFERSQTPLSLDKVRIKYGQLKSNLKTTMNQIENQILTRDSKGLTQAQMDEYRRCFNHFDRDRTQRLEPTEFKALLVSLEYSITSGDHKSFYAWIDDKRWFSRRFSIDDM
;
A
#
# COMPACT_ATOMS: atom_id res chain seq x y z
N MET A 1 63.62 8.68 -10.58
CA MET A 1 65.09 8.80 -10.58
C MET A 1 65.69 7.42 -10.30
N LYS A 2 66.54 6.94 -11.22
CA LYS A 2 67.71 6.04 -11.05
C LYS A 2 67.54 4.64 -10.41
N SER A 3 67.84 3.61 -11.21
CA SER A 3 68.43 2.31 -10.80
C SER A 3 69.76 2.50 -10.03
N PRO A 4 70.36 1.51 -9.32
CA PRO A 4 70.97 0.26 -9.89
C PRO A 4 70.82 -0.97 -8.94
N GLY A 5 71.20 -2.23 -9.22
CA GLY A 5 72.24 -2.81 -10.08
C GLY A 5 73.51 -3.16 -9.27
N ILE A 6 73.70 -4.44 -8.92
CA ILE A 6 74.96 -5.08 -8.45
C ILE A 6 74.87 -6.55 -8.88
N GLY A 7 75.80 -7.25 -9.52
CA GLY A 7 77.20 -6.98 -9.86
C GLY A 7 77.99 -8.31 -9.87
N VAL A 8 78.20 -8.88 -11.06
CA VAL A 8 79.40 -9.54 -11.60
C VAL A 8 80.28 -10.45 -10.70
N ARG A 9 80.53 -11.70 -11.14
CA ARG A 9 81.91 -12.17 -11.44
C ARG A 9 82.00 -13.46 -12.27
N GLU A 10 82.82 -13.38 -13.31
CA GLU A 10 83.25 -14.43 -14.22
C GLU A 10 84.30 -15.37 -13.60
N GLY A 11 84.39 -16.59 -14.14
CA GLY A 11 85.47 -17.55 -13.91
C GLY A 11 85.61 -18.47 -15.13
N THR A 12 86.75 -18.33 -15.80
CA THR A 12 87.22 -18.89 -17.08
C THR A 12 87.52 -20.40 -17.06
N GLY A 13 87.47 -21.06 -18.23
CA GLY A 13 88.17 -22.34 -18.42
C GLY A 13 87.82 -23.11 -19.69
N SER A 14 88.63 -22.94 -20.74
CA SER A 14 88.64 -23.67 -22.02
C SER A 14 89.16 -25.11 -21.87
N SER A 15 88.64 -26.07 -22.66
CA SER A 15 89.42 -27.08 -23.39
C SER A 15 88.53 -27.92 -24.32
N ASP A 16 88.78 -27.79 -25.63
CA ASP A 16 88.30 -28.69 -26.69
C ASP A 16 88.83 -30.12 -26.51
N LYS A 17 87.98 -31.13 -26.77
CA LYS A 17 88.38 -32.36 -27.48
C LYS A 17 87.22 -32.93 -28.30
N ASP A 18 87.53 -33.21 -29.55
CA ASP A 18 86.70 -33.81 -30.60
C ASP A 18 85.90 -35.06 -30.20
N GLY A 19 84.66 -35.10 -30.68
CA GLY A 19 83.81 -36.30 -30.76
C GLY A 19 82.61 -36.04 -31.68
N ARG A 20 82.68 -36.54 -32.92
CA ARG A 20 81.62 -36.41 -33.95
C ARG A 20 80.29 -37.05 -33.54
N ALA A 21 79.23 -36.25 -33.72
CA ALA A 21 77.89 -36.52 -34.27
C ALA A 21 77.06 -37.74 -33.80
N VAL A 22 75.88 -37.48 -33.23
CA VAL A 22 74.56 -38.01 -33.69
C VAL A 22 73.48 -36.96 -33.38
N GLY A 23 72.59 -36.71 -34.35
CA GLY A 23 71.55 -35.69 -34.29
C GLY A 23 70.36 -36.00 -33.38
N GLY A 24 69.61 -34.94 -33.08
CA GLY A 24 68.30 -34.99 -32.43
C GLY A 24 67.70 -33.60 -32.36
N MET A 25 66.86 -33.23 -33.35
CA MET A 25 65.92 -32.13 -33.19
C MET A 25 64.89 -32.57 -32.14
N GLY A 26 65.13 -32.21 -30.88
CA GLY A 26 64.17 -32.39 -29.80
C GLY A 26 62.99 -31.46 -30.02
N VAL A 27 61.91 -31.99 -30.56
CA VAL A 27 60.61 -31.32 -30.52
C VAL A 27 60.16 -31.32 -29.06
N ASP A 28 60.00 -30.14 -28.48
CA ASP A 28 59.57 -29.95 -27.09
C ASP A 28 58.17 -30.58 -26.91
N ILE A 29 58.13 -31.76 -26.28
CA ILE A 29 56.93 -32.54 -25.99
C ILE A 29 55.88 -31.73 -25.22
N ASN A 30 56.29 -30.69 -24.47
CA ASN A 30 55.37 -29.81 -23.74
C ASN A 30 54.74 -28.71 -24.62
N PHE A 31 55.34 -28.41 -25.77
CA PHE A 31 54.75 -27.51 -26.77
C PHE A 31 53.76 -28.28 -27.65
N VAL A 32 54.11 -29.51 -28.06
CA VAL A 32 53.20 -30.40 -28.81
C VAL A 32 52.00 -30.79 -27.95
N GLY A 33 52.19 -31.13 -26.67
CA GLY A 33 51.07 -31.44 -25.77
C GLY A 33 50.13 -30.26 -25.53
N ARG A 34 50.65 -29.03 -25.45
CA ARG A 34 49.82 -27.81 -25.31
C ARG A 34 49.15 -27.40 -26.61
N ALA A 35 49.83 -27.53 -27.74
CA ALA A 35 49.27 -27.30 -29.07
C ALA A 35 48.23 -28.37 -29.43
N GLN A 36 48.42 -29.62 -29.01
CA GLN A 36 47.49 -30.72 -29.23
C GLN A 36 46.32 -30.67 -28.25
N ALA A 37 46.51 -30.20 -27.03
CA ALA A 37 45.40 -29.86 -26.12
C ALA A 37 44.61 -28.65 -26.62
N ALA A 38 45.26 -27.64 -27.20
CA ALA A 38 44.60 -26.50 -27.85
C ALA A 38 43.86 -26.92 -29.13
N TYR A 39 44.45 -27.82 -29.93
CA TYR A 39 43.84 -28.40 -31.13
C TYR A 39 42.67 -29.32 -30.78
N CYS A 40 42.80 -30.19 -29.76
CA CYS A 40 41.69 -30.97 -29.25
C CYS A 40 40.61 -30.05 -28.66
N ARG A 41 40.95 -28.98 -27.92
CA ARG A 41 39.96 -27.98 -27.49
C ARG A 41 39.24 -27.31 -28.67
N GLN A 42 39.93 -27.08 -29.78
CA GLN A 42 39.35 -26.38 -30.93
C GLN A 42 38.57 -27.30 -31.88
N PHE A 43 38.87 -28.61 -31.89
CA PHE A 43 38.31 -29.58 -32.86
C PHE A 43 37.63 -30.82 -32.23
N CYS A 44 37.64 -31.01 -30.91
CA CYS A 44 36.99 -32.15 -30.24
C CYS A 44 35.63 -31.73 -29.65
N PRO A 45 34.52 -32.30 -30.15
CA PRO A 45 33.17 -32.01 -29.66
C PRO A 45 33.01 -32.22 -28.15
N LEU A 46 33.66 -33.23 -27.57
CA LEU A 46 33.60 -33.51 -26.12
C LEU A 46 34.25 -32.41 -25.26
N SER A 47 35.35 -31.81 -25.72
CA SER A 47 35.97 -30.70 -24.99
C SER A 47 35.22 -29.38 -25.16
N ASN A 48 34.66 -29.12 -26.35
CA ASN A 48 33.85 -27.93 -26.62
C ASN A 48 32.53 -27.95 -25.84
N THR A 49 31.85 -29.10 -25.81
CA THR A 49 30.64 -29.31 -24.99
C THR A 49 30.92 -29.12 -23.51
N SER A 50 32.05 -29.59 -22.97
CA SER A 50 32.40 -29.37 -21.56
C SER A 50 32.60 -27.88 -21.23
N VAL A 51 33.33 -27.13 -22.07
CA VAL A 51 33.61 -25.70 -21.83
C VAL A 51 32.34 -24.84 -21.87
N ALA A 52 31.36 -25.20 -22.71
CA ALA A 52 30.09 -24.50 -22.81
C ALA A 52 29.01 -25.02 -21.83
N CYS A 53 29.00 -26.31 -21.49
CA CYS A 53 28.02 -26.89 -20.56
C CYS A 53 28.17 -26.36 -19.14
N SER A 54 29.40 -26.23 -18.60
CA SER A 54 29.57 -25.86 -17.19
C SER A 54 29.03 -24.45 -16.85
N PRO A 55 29.34 -23.38 -17.62
CA PRO A 55 28.75 -22.06 -17.38
C PRO A 55 27.24 -22.03 -17.59
N PHE A 56 26.73 -22.76 -18.58
CA PHE A 56 25.30 -22.83 -18.87
C PHE A 56 24.52 -23.58 -17.76
N ASP A 57 25.10 -24.65 -17.21
CA ASP A 57 24.53 -25.37 -16.06
C ASP A 57 24.50 -24.50 -14.79
N SER A 58 25.56 -23.74 -14.51
CA SER A 58 25.56 -22.75 -13.42
C SER A 58 24.50 -21.66 -13.62
N TRP A 59 24.33 -21.18 -14.86
CA TRP A 59 23.30 -20.20 -15.17
C TRP A 59 21.89 -20.76 -14.95
N MET A 60 21.62 -22.00 -15.38
CA MET A 60 20.32 -22.64 -15.13
C MET A 60 20.06 -22.82 -13.64
N GLN A 61 21.07 -23.23 -12.86
CA GLN A 61 20.91 -23.37 -11.41
C GLN A 61 20.56 -22.03 -10.75
N GLN A 62 21.23 -20.94 -11.13
CA GLN A 62 20.88 -19.61 -10.61
C GLN A 62 19.46 -19.19 -11.03
N ALA A 63 19.07 -19.48 -12.26
CA ALA A 63 17.73 -19.19 -12.75
C ALA A 63 16.65 -19.98 -11.98
N GLU A 64 16.89 -21.25 -11.65
CA GLU A 64 16.00 -22.04 -10.80
C GLU A 64 15.86 -21.40 -9.40
N GLU A 65 16.98 -21.04 -8.77
CA GLU A 65 17.00 -20.39 -7.44
C GLU A 65 16.21 -19.06 -7.45
N ASP A 66 16.41 -18.23 -8.48
CA ASP A 66 15.71 -16.93 -8.62
C ASP A 66 14.20 -17.10 -8.88
N LEU A 67 13.79 -18.12 -9.64
CA LEU A 67 12.39 -18.40 -9.95
C LEU A 67 11.63 -19.00 -8.76
N GLU A 68 12.32 -19.76 -7.91
CA GLU A 68 11.76 -20.35 -6.69
C GLU A 68 11.66 -19.37 -5.52
N ASP A 69 12.29 -18.20 -5.60
CA ASP A 69 12.28 -17.22 -4.51
C ASP A 69 10.86 -16.76 -4.15
N ASN A 70 10.59 -16.64 -2.85
CA ASN A 70 9.27 -16.27 -2.36
C ASN A 70 8.99 -14.79 -2.58
N LEU A 71 7.92 -14.49 -3.31
CA LEU A 71 7.47 -13.12 -3.53
C LEU A 71 6.70 -12.59 -2.33
N ILE A 72 7.25 -11.58 -1.65
CA ILE A 72 6.52 -10.74 -0.70
C ILE A 72 6.31 -9.41 -1.37
N ILE A 73 5.05 -9.06 -1.65
CA ILE A 73 4.72 -7.85 -2.40
C ILE A 73 3.78 -6.97 -1.58
N HIS A 74 4.15 -5.69 -1.45
CA HIS A 74 3.45 -4.71 -0.63
C HIS A 74 2.79 -3.60 -1.45
N SER A 75 3.12 -3.45 -2.74
CA SER A 75 2.61 -2.36 -3.57
C SER A 75 2.43 -2.73 -5.05
N ALA A 76 1.60 -1.95 -5.76
CA ALA A 76 1.38 -2.10 -7.20
C ALA A 76 2.65 -1.83 -8.01
N ASP A 77 3.43 -0.85 -7.57
CA ASP A 77 4.67 -0.45 -8.22
C ASP A 77 5.71 -1.57 -8.11
N GLU A 78 5.76 -2.26 -6.97
CA GLU A 78 6.64 -3.41 -6.75
C GLU A 78 6.24 -4.61 -7.63
N VAL A 79 4.94 -4.95 -7.74
CA VAL A 79 4.52 -6.00 -8.68
C VAL A 79 4.91 -5.64 -10.12
N THR A 80 4.75 -4.38 -10.51
CA THR A 80 5.06 -3.91 -11.86
C THR A 80 6.56 -4.04 -12.13
N ALA A 81 7.41 -3.56 -11.22
CA ALA A 81 8.86 -3.68 -11.34
C ALA A 81 9.32 -5.14 -11.42
N LEU A 82 8.74 -6.04 -10.61
CA LEU A 82 9.04 -7.48 -10.67
C LEU A 82 8.57 -8.11 -11.98
N THR A 83 7.45 -7.65 -12.54
CA THR A 83 6.94 -8.10 -13.83
C THR A 83 7.89 -7.68 -14.95
N ASP A 84 8.35 -6.42 -14.94
CA ASP A 84 9.29 -5.91 -15.95
C ASP A 84 10.62 -6.69 -15.92
N VAL A 85 11.16 -6.97 -14.72
CA VAL A 85 12.37 -7.81 -14.56
C VAL A 85 12.14 -9.22 -15.09
N HIS A 86 10.98 -9.81 -14.81
CA HIS A 86 10.63 -11.14 -15.31
C HIS A 86 10.45 -11.16 -16.84
N GLU A 87 9.93 -10.10 -17.44
CA GLU A 87 9.85 -9.96 -18.90
C GLU A 87 11.24 -9.91 -19.54
N LEU A 88 12.17 -9.15 -18.96
CA LEU A 88 13.58 -9.15 -19.42
C LEU A 88 14.22 -10.54 -19.32
N PHE A 89 13.96 -11.28 -18.24
CA PHE A 89 14.41 -12.67 -18.13
C PHE A 89 13.80 -13.56 -19.23
N ARG A 90 12.50 -13.40 -19.52
CA ARG A 90 11.83 -14.16 -20.58
C ARG A 90 12.41 -13.87 -21.97
N GLU A 91 12.83 -12.64 -22.24
CA GLU A 91 13.54 -12.30 -23.48
C GLU A 91 14.87 -13.04 -23.58
N SER A 92 15.64 -13.11 -22.48
CA SER A 92 16.92 -13.84 -22.41
C SER A 92 16.77 -15.36 -22.62
N LEU A 93 15.60 -15.94 -22.33
CA LEU A 93 15.34 -17.37 -22.55
C LEU A 93 15.41 -17.77 -24.03
N SER A 94 15.19 -16.84 -24.95
CA SER A 94 15.29 -17.13 -26.39
C SER A 94 16.74 -17.38 -26.81
N GLU A 95 17.69 -16.62 -26.28
CA GLU A 95 19.12 -16.81 -26.48
C GLU A 95 19.60 -18.07 -25.75
N ALA A 96 19.21 -18.25 -24.49
CA ALA A 96 19.53 -19.46 -23.72
C ALA A 96 19.01 -20.75 -24.38
N LYS A 97 17.85 -20.69 -25.07
CA LYS A 97 17.33 -21.83 -25.84
C LYS A 97 18.22 -22.18 -27.04
N ALA A 98 18.79 -21.17 -27.72
CA ALA A 98 19.70 -21.41 -28.83
C ALA A 98 21.01 -22.07 -28.36
N ASP A 99 21.51 -21.68 -27.19
CA ASP A 99 22.65 -22.32 -26.54
C ASP A 99 22.34 -23.77 -26.15
N PHE A 100 21.18 -24.00 -25.53
CA PHE A 100 20.69 -25.35 -25.22
C PHE A 100 20.61 -26.24 -26.46
N ASP A 101 20.01 -25.76 -27.56
CA ASP A 101 19.89 -26.51 -28.81
C ASP A 101 21.25 -26.84 -29.44
N THR A 102 22.20 -25.92 -29.30
CA THR A 102 23.57 -26.15 -29.75
C THR A 102 24.24 -27.25 -28.95
N LEU A 103 24.08 -27.25 -27.62
CA LEU A 103 24.62 -28.29 -26.74
C LEU A 103 23.97 -29.65 -26.96
N ASP A 104 22.64 -29.69 -27.12
CA ASP A 104 21.87 -30.91 -27.38
C ASP A 104 22.25 -31.53 -28.73
N ARG A 105 22.38 -30.71 -29.78
CA ARG A 105 22.88 -31.16 -31.09
C ARG A 105 24.29 -31.74 -30.99
N LEU A 106 25.21 -31.08 -30.28
CA LEU A 106 26.58 -31.57 -30.12
C LEU A 106 26.63 -32.88 -29.35
N ALA A 107 25.78 -33.06 -28.33
CA ALA A 107 25.64 -34.33 -27.63
C ALA A 107 25.13 -35.43 -28.57
N GLY A 108 24.09 -35.15 -29.36
CA GLY A 108 23.56 -36.09 -30.34
C GLY A 108 24.57 -36.47 -31.44
N GLU A 109 25.41 -35.55 -31.89
CA GLU A 109 26.50 -35.84 -32.84
C GLU A 109 27.54 -36.80 -32.27
N VAL A 110 27.88 -36.65 -30.98
CA VAL A 110 28.78 -37.59 -30.29
C VAL A 110 28.16 -38.98 -30.23
N ASP A 111 26.89 -39.08 -29.83
CA ASP A 111 26.16 -40.35 -29.77
C ASP A 111 26.08 -41.02 -31.15
N GLN A 112 25.80 -40.23 -32.20
CA GLN A 112 25.73 -40.71 -33.57
C GLN A 112 27.08 -41.25 -34.05
N VAL A 113 28.19 -40.57 -33.75
CA VAL A 113 29.54 -41.02 -34.11
C VAL A 113 29.90 -42.33 -33.40
N VAL A 114 29.55 -42.47 -32.10
CA VAL A 114 29.76 -43.69 -31.33
C VAL A 114 29.00 -44.86 -31.95
N GLN A 115 27.71 -44.65 -32.27
CA GLN A 115 26.86 -45.67 -32.90
C GLN A 115 27.33 -46.05 -34.31
N GLN A 116 27.63 -45.08 -35.18
CA GLN A 116 28.08 -45.32 -36.55
C GLN A 116 29.38 -46.12 -36.61
N ASN A 117 30.27 -45.93 -35.63
CA ASN A 117 31.54 -46.64 -35.56
C ASN A 117 31.49 -47.91 -34.68
N SER A 118 30.30 -48.29 -34.17
CA SER A 118 30.11 -49.44 -33.26
C SER A 118 31.07 -49.41 -32.05
N LEU A 119 31.31 -48.21 -31.52
CA LEU A 119 32.17 -48.00 -30.36
C LEU A 119 31.40 -48.29 -29.07
N ALA A 120 32.12 -48.54 -27.97
CA ALA A 120 31.48 -48.78 -26.68
C ALA A 120 30.72 -47.54 -26.20
N ASP A 121 29.48 -47.71 -25.75
CA ASP A 121 28.60 -46.61 -25.28
C ASP A 121 29.21 -45.77 -24.16
N SER A 122 30.15 -46.33 -23.39
CA SER A 122 30.91 -45.59 -22.36
C SER A 122 31.74 -44.44 -22.91
N LEU A 123 32.03 -44.43 -24.23
CA LEU A 123 32.78 -43.36 -24.90
C LEU A 123 31.90 -42.17 -25.29
N ALA A 124 30.57 -42.32 -25.25
CA ALA A 124 29.63 -41.21 -25.40
C ALA A 124 29.59 -40.31 -24.15
N CYS A 125 29.96 -40.86 -22.98
CA CYS A 125 30.07 -40.07 -21.75
C CYS A 125 31.25 -39.10 -21.84
N ASN A 126 30.98 -37.82 -21.62
CA ASN A 126 32.00 -36.79 -21.65
C ASN A 126 32.91 -36.85 -20.41
N PRO A 127 34.22 -37.11 -20.54
CA PRO A 127 35.14 -37.18 -19.41
C PRO A 127 35.51 -35.80 -18.83
N TYR A 128 35.14 -34.71 -19.51
CA TYR A 128 35.52 -33.34 -19.15
C TYR A 128 34.41 -32.56 -18.43
N THR A 129 33.23 -33.12 -18.24
CA THR A 129 32.14 -32.50 -17.47
C THR A 129 31.36 -33.55 -16.69
N HIS A 130 30.83 -33.17 -15.53
CA HIS A 130 29.94 -34.02 -14.74
C HIS A 130 28.47 -33.91 -15.17
N VAL A 131 28.14 -32.95 -16.05
CA VAL A 131 26.78 -32.70 -16.53
C VAL A 131 26.49 -33.60 -17.73
N SER A 132 25.46 -34.44 -17.61
CA SER A 132 24.98 -35.29 -18.71
C SER A 132 24.00 -34.52 -19.60
N ALA A 133 23.89 -34.90 -20.88
CA ALA A 133 22.91 -34.32 -21.80
C ALA A 133 21.47 -34.48 -21.30
N GLN A 134 21.15 -35.64 -20.71
CA GLN A 134 19.86 -35.88 -20.07
C GLN A 134 19.63 -34.93 -18.88
N GLY A 135 20.61 -34.78 -17.99
CA GLY A 135 20.49 -33.86 -16.84
C GLY A 135 20.34 -32.41 -17.27
N LEU A 136 20.99 -32.00 -18.36
CA LEU A 136 20.83 -30.67 -18.96
C LEU A 136 19.41 -30.45 -19.47
N SER A 137 18.83 -31.45 -20.16
CA SER A 137 17.46 -31.41 -20.67
C SER A 137 16.43 -31.38 -19.54
N GLU A 138 16.64 -32.17 -18.48
CA GLU A 138 15.80 -32.17 -17.28
C GLU A 138 15.78 -30.79 -16.61
N ARG A 139 16.95 -30.16 -16.39
CA ARG A 139 17.03 -28.80 -15.82
C ARG A 139 16.44 -27.74 -16.74
N TRP A 140 16.67 -27.83 -18.04
CA TRP A 140 16.05 -26.90 -18.99
C TRP A 140 14.52 -26.95 -18.91
N ASN A 141 13.94 -28.15 -18.83
CA ASN A 141 12.49 -28.32 -18.65
C ASN A 141 12.01 -27.77 -17.30
N SER A 142 12.77 -27.98 -16.22
CA SER A 142 12.50 -27.42 -14.89
C SER A 142 12.45 -25.88 -14.91
N VAL A 143 13.47 -25.22 -15.47
CA VAL A 143 13.49 -23.75 -15.65
C VAL A 143 12.26 -23.26 -16.43
N ARG A 144 11.84 -23.97 -17.49
CA ARG A 144 10.65 -23.62 -18.29
C ARG A 144 9.34 -23.74 -17.50
N GLU A 145 9.22 -24.79 -16.68
CA GLU A 145 8.07 -24.99 -15.80
C GLU A 145 8.01 -23.90 -14.73
N LEU A 146 9.15 -23.62 -14.08
CA LEU A 146 9.28 -22.57 -13.07
C LEU A 146 9.01 -21.18 -13.64
N GLU A 147 9.47 -20.87 -14.85
CA GLU A 147 9.15 -19.59 -15.52
C GLU A 147 7.65 -19.43 -15.75
N THR A 148 6.98 -20.48 -16.22
CA THR A 148 5.53 -20.46 -16.44
C THR A 148 4.78 -20.26 -15.12
N LYS A 149 5.20 -20.97 -14.07
CA LYS A 149 4.64 -20.82 -12.72
C LYS A 149 4.86 -19.42 -12.16
N ARG A 150 6.06 -18.86 -12.31
CA ARG A 150 6.41 -17.50 -11.89
C ARG A 150 5.56 -16.45 -12.61
N SER A 151 5.41 -16.58 -13.93
CA SER A 151 4.53 -15.73 -14.75
C SER A 151 3.09 -15.73 -14.23
N GLN A 152 2.55 -16.90 -13.86
CA GLN A 152 1.20 -17.00 -13.28
C GLN A 152 1.09 -16.37 -11.89
N LEU A 153 2.11 -16.55 -11.04
CA LEU A 153 2.16 -15.93 -9.71
C LEU A 153 2.21 -14.40 -9.79
N LEU A 154 3.04 -13.83 -10.66
CA LEU A 154 3.12 -12.39 -10.90
C LEU A 154 1.79 -11.83 -11.43
N LEU A 155 1.14 -12.53 -12.36
CA LEU A 155 -0.17 -12.12 -12.86
C LEU A 155 -1.24 -12.12 -11.75
N SER A 156 -1.27 -13.17 -10.92
CA SER A 156 -2.20 -13.26 -9.79
C SER A 156 -1.94 -12.18 -8.75
N ALA A 157 -0.67 -11.91 -8.43
CA ALA A 157 -0.28 -10.83 -7.53
C ALA A 157 -0.66 -9.45 -8.09
N ALA A 158 -0.47 -9.22 -9.40
CA ALA A 158 -0.85 -7.98 -10.06
C ALA A 158 -2.36 -7.74 -10.01
N GLN A 159 -3.14 -8.80 -10.24
CA GLN A 159 -4.59 -8.73 -10.12
C GLN A 159 -5.00 -8.43 -8.67
N LYS A 160 -4.45 -9.13 -7.69
CA LYS A 160 -4.73 -8.90 -6.27
C LYS A 160 -4.41 -7.45 -5.87
N GLN A 161 -3.28 -6.92 -6.32
CA GLN A 161 -2.87 -5.56 -5.99
C GLN A 161 -3.73 -4.50 -6.69
N ARG A 162 -4.23 -4.79 -7.90
CA ARG A 162 -5.21 -3.95 -8.59
C ARG A 162 -6.56 -3.92 -7.86
N GLU A 163 -7.02 -5.07 -7.36
CA GLU A 163 -8.23 -5.18 -6.55
C GLU A 163 -8.11 -4.38 -5.25
N ILE A 164 -6.97 -4.51 -4.56
CA ILE A 164 -6.64 -3.71 -3.37
C ILE A 164 -6.69 -2.21 -3.70
N GLY A 165 -6.04 -1.77 -4.78
CA GLY A 165 -6.06 -0.37 -5.20
C GLY A 165 -7.47 0.14 -5.52
N SER A 166 -8.29 -0.69 -6.16
CA SER A 166 -9.70 -0.36 -6.45
C SER A 166 -10.52 -0.22 -5.17
N LEU A 167 -10.35 -1.13 -4.20
CA LEU A 167 -11.01 -1.08 -2.90
C LEU A 167 -10.58 0.15 -2.10
N GLN A 168 -9.30 0.51 -2.10
CA GLN A 168 -8.80 1.73 -1.46
C GLN A 168 -9.44 2.98 -2.05
N GLN A 169 -9.54 3.08 -3.38
CA GLN A 169 -10.21 4.20 -4.05
C GLN A 169 -11.71 4.23 -3.76
N HIS A 170 -12.35 3.06 -3.71
CA HIS A 170 -13.78 2.96 -3.38
C HIS A 170 -14.05 3.41 -1.95
N PHE A 171 -13.25 2.95 -0.99
CA PHE A 171 -13.28 3.38 0.40
C PHE A 171 -13.09 4.90 0.52
N ALA A 172 -12.09 5.47 -0.15
CA ALA A 172 -11.81 6.90 -0.11
C ALA A 172 -13.01 7.73 -0.61
N LYS A 173 -13.64 7.31 -1.71
CA LYS A 173 -14.84 7.98 -2.26
C LYS A 173 -16.02 7.90 -1.30
N LEU A 174 -16.30 6.72 -0.74
CA LEU A 174 -17.38 6.53 0.22
C LEU A 174 -17.15 7.35 1.50
N ALA A 175 -15.93 7.32 2.03
CA ALA A 175 -15.54 8.07 3.22
C ALA A 175 -15.71 9.58 2.99
N GLN A 176 -15.24 10.11 1.86
CA GLN A 176 -15.37 11.54 1.55
C GLN A 176 -16.83 11.97 1.36
N GLN A 177 -17.63 11.17 0.66
CA GLN A 177 -19.07 11.43 0.49
C GLN A 177 -19.78 11.45 1.84
N LEU A 178 -19.54 10.43 2.67
CA LEU A 178 -20.13 10.34 4.00
C LEU A 178 -19.68 11.51 4.90
N ASP A 179 -18.38 11.84 4.91
CA ASP A 179 -17.86 12.94 5.72
C ASP A 179 -18.48 14.29 5.34
N SER A 180 -18.55 14.59 4.04
CA SER A 180 -19.18 15.83 3.56
C SER A 180 -20.67 15.90 3.92
N GLY A 181 -21.39 14.78 3.79
CA GLY A 181 -22.81 14.69 4.18
C GLY A 181 -23.01 14.85 5.68
N LEU A 182 -22.14 14.25 6.50
CA LEU A 182 -22.16 14.39 7.96
C LEU A 182 -21.87 15.82 8.41
N GLU A 183 -20.90 16.49 7.79
CA GLU A 183 -20.59 17.89 8.09
C GLU A 183 -21.74 18.82 7.76
N GLU A 184 -22.39 18.61 6.60
CA GLU A 184 -23.56 19.39 6.20
C GLU A 184 -24.74 19.14 7.16
N ALA A 185 -25.01 17.89 7.50
CA ALA A 185 -26.06 17.53 8.45
C ALA A 185 -25.81 18.10 9.86
N LEU A 186 -24.56 18.10 10.33
CA LEU A 186 -24.17 18.72 11.60
C LEU A 186 -24.38 20.24 11.58
N LYS A 187 -24.00 20.91 10.48
CA LYS A 187 -24.23 22.35 10.31
C LYS A 187 -25.71 22.68 10.28
N GLN A 188 -26.53 21.89 9.58
CA GLN A 188 -27.98 22.06 9.54
C GLN A 188 -28.62 21.85 10.91
N CYS A 189 -28.24 20.79 11.63
CA CYS A 189 -28.71 20.54 13.00
C CYS A 189 -28.35 21.71 13.93
N HIS A 190 -27.13 22.24 13.82
CA HIS A 190 -26.70 23.39 14.61
C HIS A 190 -27.46 24.67 14.23
N ALA A 191 -27.67 24.92 12.93
CA ALA A 191 -28.42 26.07 12.45
C ALA A 191 -29.89 26.05 12.91
N ILE A 192 -30.55 24.88 12.89
CA ILE A 192 -31.93 24.74 13.40
C ILE A 192 -31.97 24.97 14.91
N GLY A 193 -30.99 24.45 15.65
CA GLY A 193 -30.91 24.63 17.10
C GLY A 193 -30.69 26.10 17.51
N VAL A 194 -29.83 26.83 16.81
CA VAL A 194 -29.42 28.20 17.19
C VAL A 194 -30.28 29.28 16.54
N SER A 195 -30.49 29.19 15.23
CA SER A 195 -31.08 30.26 14.43
C SER A 195 -32.48 29.90 13.94
N GLY A 196 -33.13 28.91 14.56
CA GLY A 196 -34.34 28.28 14.04
C GLY A 196 -35.35 29.29 13.50
N ASP A 197 -35.42 29.37 12.17
CA ASP A 197 -36.41 30.14 11.45
C ASP A 197 -37.67 29.28 11.31
N GLY A 198 -38.83 29.84 11.63
CA GLY A 198 -40.12 29.14 11.57
C GLY A 198 -40.63 28.63 12.93
N THR A 199 -41.74 27.91 12.90
CA THR A 199 -42.40 27.44 14.14
C THR A 199 -41.63 26.29 14.77
N LEU A 200 -41.82 26.09 16.08
CA LEU A 200 -41.22 24.97 16.82
C LEU A 200 -41.52 23.60 16.18
N GLU A 201 -42.75 23.43 15.67
CA GLU A 201 -43.20 22.22 15.00
C GLU A 201 -42.51 22.02 13.66
N GLN A 202 -42.26 23.11 12.91
CA GLN A 202 -41.51 23.05 11.66
C GLN A 202 -40.04 22.68 11.90
N GLN A 203 -39.44 23.22 12.96
CA GLN A 203 -38.08 22.89 13.37
C GLN A 203 -37.96 21.41 13.78
N LEU A 204 -38.90 20.92 14.60
CA LEU A 204 -38.94 19.50 15.01
C LEU A 204 -39.14 18.57 13.80
N SER A 205 -40.07 18.91 12.91
CA SER A 205 -40.33 18.16 11.68
C SER A 205 -39.09 18.13 10.77
N SER A 206 -38.35 19.24 10.69
CA SER A 206 -37.11 19.31 9.90
C SER A 206 -36.00 18.44 10.48
N LEU A 207 -35.86 18.37 11.82
CA LEU A 207 -34.90 17.48 12.48
C LEU A 207 -35.28 16.00 12.32
N GLN A 208 -36.56 15.67 12.42
CA GLN A 208 -37.08 14.32 12.15
C GLN A 208 -36.86 13.91 10.69
N HIS A 209 -37.07 14.84 9.76
CA HIS A 209 -36.77 14.63 8.35
C HIS A 209 -35.27 14.42 8.14
N LEU A 210 -34.41 15.23 8.74
CA LEU A 210 -32.96 15.07 8.65
C LEU A 210 -32.51 13.71 9.21
N GLN A 211 -33.09 13.27 10.33
CA GLN A 211 -32.81 11.96 10.93
C GLN A 211 -33.25 10.79 10.03
N SER A 212 -34.41 10.90 9.38
CA SER A 212 -34.98 9.82 8.56
C SER A 212 -34.44 9.78 7.13
N GLN A 213 -34.09 10.93 6.55
CA GLN A 213 -33.52 11.06 5.22
C GLN A 213 -32.04 10.65 5.18
N SER A 214 -31.39 10.63 6.35
CA SER A 214 -30.01 10.20 6.53
C SER A 214 -29.83 8.72 6.19
N GLN A 215 -29.49 8.40 4.94
CA GLN A 215 -29.00 7.06 4.54
C GLN A 215 -27.60 6.74 5.11
N PHE A 216 -27.11 7.53 6.06
CA PHE A 216 -25.79 7.43 6.67
C PHE A 216 -25.52 6.07 7.32
N ASP A 217 -26.53 5.41 7.89
CA ASP A 217 -26.37 4.04 8.43
C ASP A 217 -25.98 3.06 7.31
N SER A 218 -26.67 3.09 6.15
CA SER A 218 -26.35 2.20 5.02
C SER A 218 -25.00 2.50 4.36
N GLN A 219 -24.60 3.78 4.34
CA GLN A 219 -23.30 4.21 3.83
C GLN A 219 -22.17 3.82 4.78
N LEU A 220 -22.41 3.90 6.09
CA LEU A 220 -21.48 3.44 7.12
C LEU A 220 -21.31 1.92 7.05
N ASP A 221 -22.39 1.14 6.92
CA ASP A 221 -22.31 -0.32 6.75
C ASP A 221 -21.51 -0.70 5.49
N SER A 222 -21.69 0.04 4.40
CA SER A 222 -20.94 -0.18 3.15
C SER A 222 -19.46 0.16 3.32
N LEU A 223 -19.16 1.24 4.06
CA LEU A 223 -17.80 1.64 4.39
C LEU A 223 -17.11 0.60 5.28
N GLU A 224 -17.80 0.07 6.29
CA GLU A 224 -17.30 -1.00 7.19
C GLU A 224 -17.02 -2.30 6.44
N LYS A 225 -17.88 -2.67 5.48
CA LYS A 225 -17.62 -3.84 4.61
C LYS A 225 -16.35 -3.65 3.77
N CYS A 226 -16.15 -2.46 3.20
CA CYS A 226 -14.94 -2.15 2.44
C CYS A 226 -13.71 -2.17 3.34
N ASP A 227 -13.82 -1.62 4.55
CA ASP A 227 -12.77 -1.61 5.56
C ASP A 227 -12.32 -3.02 5.91
N LYS A 228 -13.28 -3.90 6.20
CA LYS A 228 -13.04 -5.31 6.48
C LYS A 228 -12.38 -6.05 5.31
N GLN A 229 -12.81 -5.79 4.08
CA GLN A 229 -12.17 -6.37 2.90
C GLN A 229 -10.70 -5.94 2.80
N LEU A 230 -10.37 -4.69 3.13
CA LEU A 230 -8.99 -4.21 3.15
C LEU A 230 -8.18 -4.86 4.28
N GLU A 231 -8.78 -5.09 5.46
CA GLU A 231 -8.15 -5.84 6.56
C GLU A 231 -7.88 -7.30 6.19
N ASP A 232 -8.81 -7.96 5.48
CA ASP A 232 -8.64 -9.33 4.97
C ASP A 232 -7.46 -9.42 3.98
N PHE A 233 -7.13 -8.32 3.29
CA PHE A 233 -5.94 -8.19 2.45
C PHE A 233 -4.68 -7.74 3.20
N PHE A 234 -4.73 -7.57 4.53
CA PHE A 234 -3.65 -7.06 5.39
C PHE A 234 -3.19 -5.63 5.06
N VAL A 235 -4.10 -4.80 4.55
CA VAL A 235 -3.82 -3.42 4.14
C VAL A 235 -4.25 -2.44 5.24
N PHE A 236 -3.32 -2.09 6.12
CA PHE A 236 -3.57 -1.20 7.26
C PHE A 236 -3.21 0.27 6.99
N GLU A 237 -2.17 0.52 6.19
CA GLU A 237 -1.72 1.87 5.86
C GLU A 237 -2.49 2.43 4.66
N ARG A 238 -3.11 3.60 4.83
CA ARG A 238 -3.90 4.27 3.80
C ARG A 238 -3.36 5.67 3.57
N SER A 239 -2.55 5.85 2.53
CA SER A 239 -1.99 7.18 2.20
C SER A 239 -3.01 8.14 1.59
N GLN A 240 -4.10 7.61 1.02
CA GLN A 240 -5.04 8.35 0.18
C GLN A 240 -6.08 9.17 0.97
N THR A 241 -6.36 8.84 2.24
CA THR A 241 -7.33 9.61 3.05
C THR A 241 -6.87 9.74 4.50
N PRO A 242 -6.87 10.95 5.09
CA PRO A 242 -6.60 11.14 6.52
C PRO A 242 -7.78 10.72 7.41
N LEU A 243 -8.87 10.25 6.79
CA LEU A 243 -10.13 9.89 7.44
C LEU A 243 -10.12 8.38 7.73
N SER A 244 -9.90 8.03 9.00
CA SER A 244 -10.10 6.66 9.46
C SER A 244 -11.58 6.38 9.67
N LEU A 245 -11.97 5.10 9.58
CA LEU A 245 -13.33 4.65 9.91
C LEU A 245 -13.78 5.15 11.29
N ASP A 246 -12.86 5.16 12.27
CA ASP A 246 -13.15 5.65 13.62
C ASP A 246 -13.53 7.12 13.66
N LYS A 247 -12.86 7.98 12.87
CA LYS A 247 -13.21 9.41 12.80
C LYS A 247 -14.62 9.60 12.26
N VAL A 248 -15.00 8.84 11.23
CA VAL A 248 -16.34 8.87 10.65
C VAL A 248 -17.38 8.39 11.65
N ARG A 249 -17.12 7.28 12.36
CA ARG A 249 -17.99 6.77 13.43
C ARG A 249 -18.20 7.79 14.54
N ILE A 250 -17.14 8.47 14.99
CA ILE A 250 -17.23 9.51 16.02
C ILE A 250 -18.09 10.68 15.51
N LYS A 251 -17.83 11.20 14.31
CA LYS A 251 -18.63 12.29 13.72
C LYS A 251 -20.11 11.90 13.59
N TYR A 252 -20.40 10.67 13.17
CA TYR A 252 -21.77 10.19 13.05
C TYR A 252 -22.46 10.03 14.42
N GLY A 253 -21.74 9.50 15.41
CA GLY A 253 -22.23 9.43 16.79
C GLY A 253 -22.53 10.81 17.38
N GLN A 254 -21.67 11.81 17.10
CA GLN A 254 -21.90 13.21 17.45
C GLN A 254 -23.18 13.75 16.82
N LEU A 255 -23.40 13.50 15.52
CA LEU A 255 -24.63 13.91 14.83
C LEU A 255 -25.88 13.30 15.50
N LYS A 256 -25.89 11.99 15.75
CA LYS A 256 -27.02 11.31 16.44
C LYS A 256 -27.29 11.92 17.83
N SER A 257 -26.23 12.19 18.59
CA SER A 257 -26.35 12.79 19.92
C SER A 257 -26.87 14.23 19.85
N ASN A 258 -26.37 15.03 18.91
CA ASN A 258 -26.81 16.41 18.70
C ASN A 258 -28.26 16.47 18.27
N LEU A 259 -28.67 15.65 17.29
CA LEU A 259 -30.07 15.57 16.85
C LEU A 259 -31.00 15.25 18.01
N LYS A 260 -30.69 14.20 18.77
CA LYS A 260 -31.50 13.80 19.94
C LYS A 260 -31.58 14.92 20.97
N THR A 261 -30.48 15.60 21.24
CA THR A 261 -30.43 16.70 22.22
C THR A 261 -31.25 17.89 21.75
N THR A 262 -31.08 18.33 20.50
CA THR A 262 -31.81 19.46 19.92
C THR A 262 -33.30 19.17 19.75
N MET A 263 -33.67 17.95 19.37
CA MET A 263 -35.08 17.52 19.32
C MET A 263 -35.72 17.58 20.71
N ASN A 264 -35.07 16.99 21.72
CA ASN A 264 -35.58 17.03 23.09
C ASN A 264 -35.68 18.47 23.62
N GLN A 265 -34.76 19.36 23.26
CA GLN A 265 -34.84 20.77 23.59
C GLN A 265 -36.07 21.42 22.95
N ILE A 266 -36.28 21.24 21.65
CA ILE A 266 -37.45 21.81 20.95
C ILE A 266 -38.77 21.23 21.48
N GLU A 267 -38.83 19.94 21.78
CA GLU A 267 -40.01 19.30 22.40
C GLU A 267 -40.33 19.90 23.76
N ASN A 268 -39.33 20.14 24.61
CA ASN A 268 -39.53 20.84 25.87
C ASN A 268 -40.04 22.28 25.64
N GLN A 269 -39.58 22.97 24.60
CA GLN A 269 -40.00 24.36 24.32
C GLN A 269 -41.47 24.41 23.95
N ILE A 270 -41.92 23.43 23.16
CA ILE A 270 -43.33 23.24 22.81
C ILE A 270 -44.17 23.01 24.07
N LEU A 271 -43.72 22.11 24.96
CA LEU A 271 -44.43 21.82 26.21
C LEU A 271 -44.54 23.05 27.12
N THR A 272 -43.46 23.82 27.29
CA THR A 272 -43.49 25.05 28.10
C THR A 272 -44.45 26.07 27.49
N ARG A 273 -44.36 26.33 26.18
CA ARG A 273 -45.26 27.25 25.46
C ARG A 273 -46.72 26.88 25.69
N ASP A 274 -47.06 25.60 25.50
CA ASP A 274 -48.43 25.10 25.60
C ASP A 274 -48.94 25.14 27.05
N SER A 275 -48.08 24.85 28.04
CA SER A 275 -48.44 24.91 29.46
C SER A 275 -48.67 26.34 29.98
N LYS A 276 -47.90 27.31 29.47
CA LYS A 276 -48.00 28.73 29.83
C LYS A 276 -49.06 29.48 28.99
N GLY A 277 -49.59 28.86 27.94
CA GLY A 277 -50.57 29.46 27.03
C GLY A 277 -50.00 30.63 26.20
N LEU A 278 -48.71 30.57 25.85
CA LEU A 278 -48.04 31.64 25.10
C LEU A 278 -48.45 31.61 23.62
N THR A 279 -48.73 32.78 23.06
CA THR A 279 -49.03 32.89 21.62
C THR A 279 -47.76 32.80 20.77
N GLN A 280 -47.87 32.32 19.53
CA GLN A 280 -46.73 32.19 18.62
C GLN A 280 -46.01 33.53 18.39
N ALA A 281 -46.76 34.64 18.29
CA ALA A 281 -46.19 35.97 18.12
C ALA A 281 -45.34 36.43 19.32
N GLN A 282 -45.77 36.11 20.55
CA GLN A 282 -44.98 36.41 21.76
C GLN A 282 -43.71 35.56 21.81
N MET A 283 -43.79 34.28 21.42
CA MET A 283 -42.60 33.41 21.33
C MET A 283 -41.60 33.91 20.30
N ASP A 284 -42.07 34.37 19.14
CA ASP A 284 -41.21 34.90 18.07
C ASP A 284 -40.56 36.22 18.49
N GLU A 285 -41.26 37.06 19.26
CA GLU A 285 -40.72 38.29 19.83
C GLU A 285 -39.66 38.01 20.91
N TYR A 286 -39.92 37.07 21.82
CA TYR A 286 -38.94 36.63 22.81
C TYR A 286 -37.69 36.01 22.14
N ARG A 287 -37.87 35.19 21.10
CA ARG A 287 -36.78 34.64 20.30
C ARG A 287 -35.95 35.71 19.62
N ARG A 288 -36.61 36.70 19.00
CA ARG A 288 -35.93 37.82 18.33
C ARG A 288 -35.11 38.64 19.32
N CYS A 289 -35.67 38.95 20.49
CA CYS A 289 -34.95 39.66 21.55
C CYS A 289 -33.79 38.80 22.08
N PHE A 290 -34.02 37.53 22.38
CA PHE A 290 -33.00 36.61 22.90
C PHE A 290 -31.81 36.49 21.94
N ASN A 291 -32.06 36.23 20.66
CA ASN A 291 -31.02 36.11 19.64
C ASN A 291 -30.29 37.44 19.35
N HIS A 292 -30.91 38.59 19.64
CA HIS A 292 -30.26 39.89 19.51
C HIS A 292 -29.22 40.12 20.62
N PHE A 293 -29.52 39.66 21.83
CA PHE A 293 -28.65 39.84 23.00
C PHE A 293 -27.65 38.70 23.21
N ASP A 294 -27.92 37.48 22.72
CA ASP A 294 -26.98 36.35 22.70
C ASP A 294 -25.97 36.48 21.55
N ARG A 295 -25.04 37.43 21.68
CA ARG A 295 -24.01 37.71 20.66
C ARG A 295 -23.08 36.53 20.42
N ASP A 296 -22.85 35.75 21.46
CA ASP A 296 -21.93 34.61 21.42
C ASP A 296 -22.62 33.31 20.95
N ARG A 297 -23.94 33.36 20.68
CA ARG A 297 -24.78 32.22 20.23
C ARG A 297 -24.62 30.99 21.11
N THR A 298 -24.43 31.22 22.40
CA THR A 298 -24.22 30.14 23.37
C THR A 298 -25.54 29.50 23.79
N GLN A 299 -26.66 30.03 23.28
CA GLN A 299 -28.03 29.76 23.72
C GLN A 299 -28.21 30.09 25.21
N ARG A 300 -27.44 31.07 25.69
CA ARG A 300 -27.43 31.52 27.08
C ARG A 300 -27.17 33.03 27.10
N LEU A 301 -27.81 33.70 28.05
CA LEU A 301 -27.56 35.11 28.30
C LEU A 301 -26.81 35.26 29.61
N GLU A 302 -25.67 35.95 29.57
CA GLU A 302 -25.00 36.39 30.79
C GLU A 302 -25.90 37.37 31.56
N PRO A 303 -25.76 37.53 32.89
CA PRO A 303 -26.65 38.38 33.69
C PRO A 303 -26.75 39.82 33.18
N THR A 304 -25.67 40.33 32.57
CA THR A 304 -25.63 41.66 31.94
C THR A 304 -26.45 41.73 30.65
N GLU A 305 -26.46 40.67 29.85
CA GLU A 305 -27.23 40.57 28.61
C GLU A 305 -28.71 40.31 28.91
N PHE A 306 -29.00 39.47 29.91
CA PHE A 306 -30.35 39.24 30.38
C PHE A 306 -31.00 40.50 30.94
N LYS A 307 -30.24 41.34 31.67
CA LYS A 307 -30.69 42.67 32.09
C LYS A 307 -31.06 43.55 30.89
N ALA A 308 -30.24 43.55 29.86
CA ALA A 308 -30.49 44.33 28.65
C ALA A 308 -31.75 43.85 27.91
N LEU A 309 -31.96 42.53 27.85
CA LEU A 309 -33.19 41.92 27.32
C LEU A 309 -34.42 42.33 28.12
N LEU A 310 -34.39 42.28 29.46
CA LEU A 310 -35.53 42.70 30.29
C LEU A 310 -35.87 44.17 30.09
N VAL A 311 -34.87 45.04 29.99
CA VAL A 311 -35.06 46.46 29.68
C VAL A 311 -35.68 46.65 28.29
N SER A 312 -35.26 45.84 27.30
CA SER A 312 -35.83 45.85 25.94
C SER A 312 -37.27 45.34 25.89
N LEU A 313 -37.68 44.51 26.85
CA LEU A 313 -39.06 44.03 27.02
C LEU A 313 -39.89 44.94 27.95
N GLU A 314 -39.40 46.16 28.23
CA GLU A 314 -40.01 47.17 29.12
C GLU A 314 -40.14 46.74 30.59
N TYR A 315 -39.48 45.64 31.00
CA TYR A 315 -39.36 45.24 32.40
C TYR A 315 -38.19 45.96 33.06
N SER A 316 -38.45 47.13 33.64
CA SER A 316 -37.45 47.83 34.46
C SER A 316 -37.49 47.33 35.91
N ILE A 317 -36.43 46.63 36.34
CA ILE A 317 -36.24 46.29 37.75
C ILE A 317 -35.81 47.58 38.46
N THR A 318 -36.50 47.98 39.53
CA THR A 318 -36.14 49.19 40.30
C THR A 318 -34.86 48.94 41.10
N SER A 319 -33.98 49.94 41.21
CA SER A 319 -32.61 49.83 41.73
C SER A 319 -32.47 49.19 43.13
N GLY A 320 -33.54 49.16 43.93
CA GLY A 320 -33.58 48.51 45.25
C GLY A 320 -33.71 46.99 45.21
N ASP A 321 -34.34 46.44 44.16
CA ASP A 321 -34.56 45.00 44.00
C ASP A 321 -33.46 44.31 43.18
N HIS A 322 -32.47 45.05 42.67
CA HIS A 322 -31.39 44.45 41.85
C HIS A 322 -30.60 43.43 42.66
N LYS A 323 -30.22 43.74 43.90
CA LYS A 323 -29.47 42.79 44.75
C LYS A 323 -30.31 41.55 45.08
N SER A 324 -31.59 41.71 45.37
CA SER A 324 -32.52 40.62 45.67
C SER A 324 -32.79 39.76 44.44
N PHE A 325 -32.88 40.39 43.26
CA PHE A 325 -33.10 39.73 41.98
C PHE A 325 -31.86 38.96 41.54
N TYR A 326 -30.67 39.56 41.54
CA TYR A 326 -29.43 38.84 41.24
C TYR A 326 -29.10 37.78 42.30
N ALA A 327 -29.42 38.01 43.57
CA ALA A 327 -29.33 36.99 44.59
C ALA A 327 -30.37 35.87 44.39
N TRP A 328 -31.59 36.16 43.93
CA TRP A 328 -32.60 35.15 43.62
C TRP A 328 -32.24 34.34 42.38
N ILE A 329 -31.66 35.00 41.36
CA ILE A 329 -30.97 34.39 40.23
C ILE A 329 -29.89 33.44 40.79
N ASP A 330 -28.89 33.94 41.52
CA ASP A 330 -27.79 33.14 42.05
C ASP A 330 -28.24 31.99 42.98
N ASP A 331 -29.20 32.23 43.87
CA ASP A 331 -29.71 31.31 44.90
C ASP A 331 -30.59 30.19 44.31
N LYS A 332 -31.25 30.43 43.16
CA LYS A 332 -32.09 29.43 42.47
C LYS A 332 -31.32 28.43 41.60
N ARG A 333 -29.98 28.35 41.68
CA ARG A 333 -29.16 27.56 40.74
C ARG A 333 -29.26 28.07 39.30
N TRP A 334 -29.45 29.36 39.08
CA TRP A 334 -29.46 29.96 37.73
C TRP A 334 -28.21 29.65 36.91
N PHE A 335 -27.05 29.46 37.58
CA PHE A 335 -25.80 29.01 36.96
C PHE A 335 -25.59 27.49 36.98
N SER A 336 -26.38 26.74 37.75
CA SER A 336 -26.23 25.28 37.92
C SER A 336 -27.30 24.46 37.18
N ARG A 337 -28.38 25.08 36.72
CA ARG A 337 -29.34 24.48 35.77
C ARG A 337 -29.34 25.28 34.48
N ARG A 338 -29.10 24.57 33.38
CA ARG A 338 -29.13 25.05 31.99
C ARG A 338 -30.44 25.82 31.74
N PHE A 339 -30.38 27.15 31.66
CA PHE A 339 -31.48 27.93 31.10
C PHE A 339 -31.36 27.87 29.57
N SER A 340 -32.32 27.18 28.96
CA SER A 340 -32.59 27.19 27.52
C SER A 340 -33.73 28.19 27.27
N ILE A 341 -34.07 28.49 26.02
CA ILE A 341 -35.25 29.31 25.69
C ILE A 341 -36.58 28.71 26.23
N ASP A 342 -36.53 27.44 26.64
CA ASP A 342 -37.51 26.66 27.40
C ASP A 342 -38.01 27.26 28.72
N ASP A 343 -37.27 28.23 29.21
CA ASP A 343 -37.21 28.57 30.63
C ASP A 343 -37.66 30.05 30.82
N MET A 344 -37.76 30.81 29.71
CA MET A 344 -38.64 31.99 29.54
C MET A 344 -40.11 31.57 29.49
#